data_AF-A0AAD4ZU94-F1
#
_entry.id   AF-A0AAD4ZU94-F1
#
_cell.length_a   1.000
_cell.length_b   1.000
_cell.length_c   1.000
_cell.angle_alpha   90.00
_cell.angle_beta   90.00
_cell.angle_gamma   90.00
#
_symmetry.space_group_name_H-M   'P 1'
#
loop_
_entity.id
_entity.type
_entity.pdbx_description
1 polymer ?
#
loop_
_entity_poly.entity_id
_entity_poly.type
_entity_poly.pdbx_seq_one_letter_code
_entity_poly.pdbx_strand_id
1 'polypeptide(L)'
;MVLNSQRRIEAEKWTTVLCPEMETILCENAEASRTWAVRRSNCTVFEVFADYSVMVDLEQRTCSCRLWQIDDIGKGLGSNGSAAGVVLPPITKRPAGRPPTKRIKVFGEFKRPLKCSRCSVAGHNRKTCKAII
;
A
#
# COMPACT_ATOMS: atom_id res chain seq x y z
N MET A 1 -19.37 10.56 -1.53
CA MET A 1 -18.23 9.73 -1.04
C MET A 1 -18.38 9.58 0.46
N VAL A 2 -18.36 8.37 1.00
CA VAL A 2 -18.42 8.14 2.46
C VAL A 2 -17.03 8.37 3.05
N LEU A 3 -16.94 9.24 4.07
CA LEU A 3 -15.71 9.55 4.80
C LEU A 3 -15.17 8.30 5.52
N ASN A 4 -13.85 8.14 5.58
CA ASN A 4 -13.22 6.98 6.25
C ASN A 4 -13.54 6.91 7.74
N SER A 5 -13.78 8.04 8.42
CA SER A 5 -14.26 8.06 9.81
C SER A 5 -15.63 7.40 9.95
N GLN A 6 -16.53 7.68 9.01
CA GLN A 6 -17.88 7.13 9.01
C GLN A 6 -17.86 5.61 8.76
N ARG A 7 -17.04 5.14 7.82
CA ARG A 7 -16.87 3.69 7.57
C ARG A 7 -16.34 2.94 8.79
N ARG A 8 -15.49 3.58 9.61
CA ARG A 8 -14.98 2.98 10.85
C ARG A 8 -16.06 2.83 11.91
N ILE A 9 -16.88 3.87 12.12
CA ILE A 9 -18.01 3.82 13.06
C ILE A 9 -19.03 2.76 12.62
N GLU A 10 -19.22 2.59 11.32
CA GLU A 10 -20.08 1.53 10.77
C GLU A 10 -19.47 0.14 10.99
N ALA A 11 -18.16 -0.02 10.78
CA ALA A 11 -17.45 -1.28 11.01
C ALA A 11 -17.46 -1.73 12.48
N GLU A 12 -17.46 -0.79 13.44
CA GLU A 12 -17.59 -1.12 14.87
C GLU A 12 -18.91 -1.85 15.20
N LYS A 13 -19.92 -1.76 14.34
CA LYS A 13 -21.23 -2.42 14.49
C LYS A 13 -21.30 -3.76 13.77
N TRP A 14 -20.26 -4.16 13.04
CA TRP A 14 -20.28 -5.38 12.25
C TRP A 14 -20.00 -6.59 13.14
N THR A 15 -20.97 -7.50 13.19
CA THR A 15 -20.90 -8.78 13.91
C THR A 15 -20.89 -9.97 12.95
N THR A 16 -20.85 -9.71 11.64
CA THR A 16 -20.86 -10.72 10.58
C THR A 16 -19.48 -11.34 10.40
N VAL A 17 -19.45 -12.59 9.96
CA VAL A 17 -18.23 -13.31 9.57
C VAL A 17 -17.49 -12.56 8.46
N LEU A 18 -16.16 -12.53 8.51
CA LEU A 18 -15.36 -11.86 7.49
C LEU A 18 -15.35 -12.67 6.18
N CYS A 19 -14.77 -12.08 5.13
CA CYS A 19 -14.46 -12.84 3.91
C CYS A 19 -13.61 -14.07 4.27
N PRO A 20 -13.84 -15.25 3.64
CA PRO A 20 -13.14 -16.50 3.99
C PRO A 20 -11.61 -16.39 4.12
N GLU A 21 -10.96 -15.58 3.28
CA GLU A 21 -9.52 -15.33 3.34
C GLU A 21 -9.11 -14.64 4.65
N MET A 22 -9.85 -13.60 5.05
CA MET A 22 -9.54 -12.85 6.27
C MET A 22 -9.87 -13.65 7.53
N GLU A 23 -10.93 -14.46 7.47
CA GLU A 23 -11.29 -15.38 8.57
C GLU A 23 -10.20 -16.43 8.79
N THR A 24 -9.62 -16.96 7.72
CA THR A 24 -8.48 -17.90 7.79
C THR A 24 -7.30 -17.27 8.53
N ILE A 25 -6.91 -16.05 8.14
CA ILE A 25 -5.81 -15.31 8.79
C ILE A 25 -6.10 -15.07 10.27
N LEU A 26 -7.36 -14.73 10.61
CA LEU A 26 -7.77 -14.53 12.00
C LEU A 26 -7.64 -15.82 12.81
N CYS A 27 -8.09 -16.96 12.28
CA CYS A 27 -7.97 -18.28 12.91
C CYS A 27 -6.51 -18.68 13.14
N GLU A 28 -5.64 -18.53 12.14
CA GLU A 28 -4.21 -18.84 12.26
C GLU A 28 -3.54 -18.01 13.36
N ASN A 29 -3.83 -16.71 13.42
CA ASN A 29 -3.32 -15.82 14.47
C ASN A 29 -3.85 -16.21 15.85
N ALA A 30 -5.14 -16.57 15.95
CA ALA A 30 -5.72 -17.05 17.20
C ALA A 30 -5.03 -18.33 17.67
N GLU A 31 -4.77 -19.28 16.78
CA GLU A 31 -4.10 -20.53 17.11
C GLU A 31 -2.64 -20.33 17.54
N ALA A 32 -1.89 -19.47 16.84
CA ALA A 32 -0.50 -19.14 17.15
C ALA A 32 -0.37 -18.40 18.48
N SER A 33 -1.30 -17.48 18.77
CA SER A 33 -1.25 -16.69 20.01
C SER A 33 -1.58 -17.47 21.28
N ARG A 34 -2.14 -18.69 21.17
CA ARG A 34 -2.44 -19.56 22.34
C ARG A 34 -1.21 -19.87 23.20
N THR A 35 -0.03 -19.88 22.61
CA THR A 35 1.23 -20.19 23.31
C THR A 35 1.93 -18.94 23.84
N TRP A 36 1.45 -17.74 23.49
CA TRP A 36 2.07 -16.48 23.90
C TRP A 36 1.73 -16.17 25.35
N ALA A 37 2.74 -15.81 26.14
CA ALA A 37 2.52 -15.33 27.49
C ALA A 37 2.27 -13.82 27.47
N VAL A 38 1.42 -13.32 28.37
CA VAL A 38 1.11 -11.88 28.46
C VAL A 38 1.30 -11.40 29.89
N ARG A 39 2.11 -10.36 30.07
CA ARG A 39 2.29 -9.66 31.35
C ARG A 39 1.66 -8.27 31.25
N ARG A 40 0.82 -7.95 32.23
CA ARG A 40 0.24 -6.61 32.33
C ARG A 40 1.28 -5.63 32.90
N SER A 41 1.59 -4.58 32.15
CA SER A 41 2.46 -3.48 32.60
C SER A 41 1.65 -2.29 33.13
N ASN A 42 0.47 -2.02 32.54
CA ASN A 42 -0.48 -1.00 33.00
C ASN A 42 -1.93 -1.43 32.66
N CYS A 43 -2.95 -0.59 32.89
CA CYS A 43 -4.33 -0.83 32.52
C CYS A 43 -4.54 -1.06 31.02
N THR A 44 -3.77 -0.37 30.18
CA THR A 44 -3.91 -0.40 28.72
C THR A 44 -2.67 -0.97 28.02
N VAL A 45 -1.57 -1.17 28.74
CA VAL A 45 -0.27 -1.58 28.20
C VAL A 45 0.10 -2.98 28.69
N PHE A 46 0.41 -3.85 27.73
CA PHE A 46 0.73 -5.26 27.94
C PHE A 46 2.04 -5.61 27.25
N GLU A 47 2.83 -6.43 27.92
CA GLU A 47 4.01 -7.06 27.35
C GLU A 47 3.62 -8.48 26.91
N VAL A 48 3.75 -8.74 25.61
CA VAL A 48 3.42 -10.03 25.00
C VAL A 48 4.72 -10.74 24.64
N PHE A 49 4.88 -11.96 25.11
CA PHE A 49 6.05 -12.81 24.90
C PHE A 49 5.72 -13.87 23.84
N ALA A 50 6.19 -13.62 22.62
CA ALA A 50 6.24 -14.58 21.52
C ALA A 50 7.71 -14.96 21.26
N ASP A 51 8.14 -15.06 20.00
CA ASP A 51 9.55 -15.22 19.62
C ASP A 51 10.42 -14.03 20.09
N TYR A 52 9.80 -12.87 20.27
CA TYR A 52 10.37 -11.67 20.87
C TYR A 52 9.30 -10.97 21.72
N SER A 53 9.75 -10.23 22.74
CA SER A 53 8.84 -9.46 23.61
C SER A 53 8.40 -8.18 22.90
N VAL A 54 7.10 -7.94 22.82
CA VAL A 54 6.51 -6.71 22.29
C VAL A 54 5.66 -6.00 23.32
N MET A 55 5.62 -4.68 23.24
CA MET A 55 4.75 -3.84 24.05
C MET A 55 3.53 -3.46 23.22
N VAL A 56 2.34 -3.81 23.70
CA VAL A 56 1.06 -3.53 23.06
C VAL A 56 0.27 -2.58 23.95
N ASP A 57 -0.10 -1.43 23.39
CA ASP A 57 -1.00 -0.46 24.00
C ASP A 57 -2.36 -0.55 23.27
N LEU A 58 -3.38 -1.03 23.98
CA LEU A 58 -4.72 -1.23 23.43
C LEU A 58 -5.51 0.07 23.27
N GLU A 59 -5.24 1.09 24.11
CA GLU A 59 -5.92 2.38 24.03
C GLU A 59 -5.38 3.18 22.86
N GLN A 60 -4.06 3.27 22.75
CA GLN A 60 -3.41 3.94 21.63
C GLN A 60 -3.39 3.08 20.37
N ARG A 61 -3.77 1.80 20.44
CA ARG A 61 -3.68 0.82 19.35
C ARG A 61 -2.27 0.84 18.74
N THR A 62 -1.26 0.62 19.56
CA THR A 62 0.15 0.60 19.12
C THR A 62 0.84 -0.68 19.57
N CYS A 63 1.76 -1.16 18.73
CA CYS A 63 2.70 -2.23 19.06
C CYS A 63 4.13 -1.70 18.90
N SER A 64 5.06 -2.09 19.78
CA SER A 64 6.49 -1.80 19.60
C SER A 64 7.05 -2.43 18.31
N CYS A 65 6.45 -3.52 17.83
CA CYS A 65 6.73 -4.16 16.55
C CYS A 65 6.36 -3.29 15.34
N ARG A 66 5.54 -2.24 15.53
CA ARG A 66 5.05 -1.31 14.52
C ARG A 66 4.20 -1.92 13.39
N LEU A 67 3.99 -3.24 13.34
CA LEU A 67 3.13 -3.86 12.31
C LEU A 67 1.72 -3.27 12.32
N TRP A 68 1.12 -3.09 13.50
CA TRP A 68 -0.20 -2.43 13.64
C TRP A 68 -0.24 -1.01 13.07
N GLN A 69 0.92 -0.33 13.01
CA GLN A 69 1.05 1.04 12.51
C GLN A 69 1.46 1.10 11.03
N ILE A 70 2.00 0.01 10.47
CA ILE A 70 2.53 -0.05 9.10
C ILE A 70 1.52 -0.73 8.16
N ASP A 71 0.81 -1.77 8.60
CA ASP A 71 -0.05 -2.58 7.73
C ASP A 71 -1.37 -1.90 7.32
N ASP A 72 -1.56 -0.61 7.58
CA ASP A 72 -2.81 0.12 7.30
C ASP A 72 -4.08 -0.54 7.88
N ILE A 73 -3.94 -1.55 8.75
CA ILE A 73 -5.01 -2.11 9.58
C ILE A 73 -5.20 -1.19 10.79
N GLY A 74 -5.68 0.03 10.50
CA GLY A 74 -6.47 0.75 11.49
C GLY A 74 -5.84 1.96 12.16
N LYS A 75 -5.22 2.89 11.43
CA LYS A 75 -5.21 4.31 11.87
C LYS A 75 -5.62 5.26 10.75
N GLY A 76 -6.85 5.76 10.85
CA GLY A 76 -7.13 7.10 10.31
C GLY A 76 -6.30 8.09 11.12
N LEU A 77 -5.48 8.90 10.45
CA LEU A 77 -4.67 9.92 11.08
C LEU A 77 -5.54 10.99 11.78
N GLY A 78 -5.10 11.38 12.98
CA GLY A 78 -5.55 12.53 13.77
C GLY A 78 -5.55 12.18 15.26
N SER A 79 -4.61 12.63 16.08
CA SER A 79 -4.42 14.04 16.43
C SER A 79 -3.03 14.35 17.01
N ASN A 80 -2.70 15.64 17.00
CA ASN A 80 -1.41 16.24 17.33
C ASN A 80 -1.17 16.34 18.86
N GLY A 81 0.05 15.96 19.27
CA GLY A 81 0.70 16.37 20.51
C GLY A 81 2.21 16.42 20.26
N SER A 82 2.84 17.55 20.55
CA SER A 82 4.10 18.01 19.96
C SER A 82 5.39 17.29 20.37
N ALA A 83 6.34 17.34 19.42
CA ALA A 83 7.80 17.42 19.58
C ALA A 83 8.60 16.16 19.95
N ALA A 84 8.91 15.34 18.92
CA ALA A 84 10.27 14.92 18.52
C ALA A 84 10.16 13.73 17.56
N GLY A 85 10.13 14.00 16.27
CA GLY A 85 9.99 12.94 15.27
C GLY A 85 9.42 13.48 13.98
N VAL A 86 10.19 14.32 13.30
CA VAL A 86 9.91 14.63 11.89
C VAL A 86 10.09 13.32 11.13
N VAL A 87 9.01 12.58 10.94
CA VAL A 87 8.98 11.48 9.97
C VAL A 87 9.05 12.16 8.62
N LEU A 88 10.26 12.17 8.04
CA LEU A 88 10.44 12.52 6.65
C LEU A 88 9.60 11.54 5.82
N PRO A 89 8.93 12.01 4.75
CA PRO A 89 8.18 11.11 3.89
C PRO A 89 9.12 10.01 3.40
N PRO A 90 8.68 8.73 3.38
CA PRO A 90 9.50 7.67 2.86
C PRO A 90 10.00 8.08 1.47
N ILE A 91 11.31 7.95 1.24
CA ILE A 91 11.90 8.17 -0.09
C ILE A 91 11.39 7.04 -0.99
N THR A 92 10.18 7.21 -1.47
CA THR A 92 9.61 6.37 -2.51
C THR A 92 10.28 6.84 -3.79
N LYS A 93 11.10 5.96 -4.39
CA LYS A 93 11.30 6.08 -5.84
C LYS A 93 9.90 6.07 -6.44
N ARG A 94 9.58 7.03 -7.32
CA ARG A 94 8.34 6.94 -8.11
C ARG A 94 8.24 5.48 -8.60
N PRO A 95 7.20 4.72 -8.22
CA PRO A 95 7.05 3.38 -8.75
C PRO A 95 7.13 3.50 -10.27
N ALA A 96 7.81 2.54 -10.91
CA ALA A 96 7.80 2.48 -12.36
C ALA A 96 6.33 2.60 -12.77
N GLY A 97 6.00 3.66 -13.52
CA GLY A 97 4.63 3.88 -13.96
C GLY A 97 4.13 2.61 -14.64
N ARG A 98 2.80 2.45 -14.72
CA ARG A 98 2.17 1.29 -15.39
C ARG A 98 3.01 0.88 -16.59
N PRO A 99 3.61 -0.34 -16.61
CA PRO A 99 4.38 -0.80 -17.75
C PRO A 99 3.53 -0.54 -18.98
N PRO A 100 4.04 0.16 -20.00
CA PRO A 100 3.23 0.55 -21.14
C PRO A 100 2.55 -0.71 -21.65
N THR A 101 1.22 -0.73 -21.61
CA THR A 101 0.44 -1.85 -22.11
C THR A 101 0.80 -1.94 -23.59
N LYS A 102 1.61 -2.94 -23.96
CA LYS A 102 1.85 -3.25 -25.36
C LYS A 102 0.50 -3.67 -25.93
N ARG A 103 -0.18 -2.74 -26.60
CA ARG A 103 -1.42 -3.03 -27.32
C ARG A 103 -1.17 -4.24 -28.21
N ILE A 104 -1.91 -5.32 -27.95
CA ILE A 104 -1.97 -6.45 -28.86
C ILE A 104 -2.67 -5.94 -30.13
N LYS A 105 -1.96 -6.01 -31.25
CA LYS A 105 -2.51 -5.58 -32.53
C LYS A 105 -3.54 -6.59 -33.02
N VAL A 106 -4.65 -6.11 -33.53
CA VAL A 106 -5.62 -6.95 -34.23
C VAL A 106 -4.98 -7.45 -35.54
N PHE A 107 -5.34 -8.67 -35.99
CA PHE A 107 -4.88 -9.22 -37.26
C PHE A 107 -5.19 -8.23 -38.40
N GLY A 108 -4.16 -7.76 -39.10
CA GLY A 108 -4.28 -6.75 -40.17
C GLY A 108 -3.93 -5.30 -39.79
N GLU A 109 -3.57 -5.00 -38.54
CA GLU A 109 -3.06 -3.66 -38.16
C GLU A 109 -1.61 -3.44 -38.62
N PHE A 110 -1.45 -2.93 -39.85
CA PHE A 110 -0.17 -2.48 -40.36
C PHE A 110 0.23 -1.12 -39.76
N LYS A 111 1.45 -1.02 -39.22
CA LYS A 111 2.01 0.28 -38.81
C LYS A 111 2.25 1.09 -40.09
N ARG A 112 1.60 2.26 -40.22
CA ARG A 112 1.93 3.22 -41.27
C ARG A 112 3.43 3.56 -41.16
N PRO A 113 4.19 3.50 -42.27
CA PRO A 113 5.60 3.85 -42.23
C PRO A 113 5.74 5.33 -41.87
N LEU A 114 6.64 5.62 -40.93
CA LEU A 114 7.00 6.98 -40.58
C LEU A 114 7.59 7.68 -41.81
N LYS A 115 6.93 8.76 -42.25
CA LYS A 115 7.43 9.63 -43.32
C LYS A 115 8.19 10.81 -42.74
N CYS A 116 9.30 11.17 -43.37
CA CYS A 116 10.07 12.33 -42.99
C CYS A 116 9.24 13.61 -43.20
N SER A 117 9.12 14.46 -42.18
CA SER A 117 8.38 15.73 -42.30
C SER A 117 9.08 16.79 -43.17
N ARG A 118 10.31 16.54 -43.63
CA ARG A 118 11.10 17.47 -44.47
C ARG A 118 11.00 17.11 -45.95
N CYS A 119 11.12 15.82 -46.31
CA CYS A 119 11.10 15.36 -47.70
C CYS A 119 9.96 14.39 -48.04
N SER A 120 9.08 14.08 -47.09
CA SER A 120 7.92 13.18 -47.26
C SER A 120 8.24 11.72 -47.63
N VAL A 121 9.53 11.34 -47.67
CA VAL A 121 10.00 9.98 -47.95
C VAL A 121 9.99 9.14 -46.67
N ALA A 122 9.57 7.87 -46.78
CA ALA A 122 9.61 6.92 -45.68
C ALA A 122 11.04 6.39 -45.44
N GLY A 123 11.32 5.93 -44.21
CA GLY A 123 12.60 5.28 -43.86
C GLY A 123 13.57 6.15 -43.06
N HIS A 124 13.27 7.43 -42.87
CA HIS A 124 14.03 8.30 -41.96
C HIS A 124 13.13 9.37 -41.32
N ASN A 125 13.61 10.01 -40.26
CA ASN A 125 12.89 11.09 -39.58
C ASN A 125 13.52 12.46 -39.93
N ARG A 126 12.88 13.56 -39.49
CA ARG A 126 13.37 14.93 -39.78
C ARG A 126 14.80 15.16 -39.28
N LYS A 127 15.18 14.60 -38.12
CA LYS A 127 16.49 14.78 -37.49
C LYS A 127 17.61 14.14 -38.30
N THR A 128 17.33 13.03 -38.98
CA THR A 128 18.29 12.28 -39.80
C THR A 128 18.13 12.56 -41.30
N CYS A 129 17.35 13.58 -41.67
CA CYS A 129 17.10 13.92 -43.06
C CYS A 129 18.30 14.66 -43.64
N LYS A 130 18.89 14.10 -44.70
CA LYS A 130 20.01 14.70 -45.46
C LYS A 130 19.54 15.60 -46.61
N ALA A 131 18.23 15.78 -46.81
CA ALA A 131 17.72 16.68 -47.83
C ALA A 131 18.14 18.12 -47.50
N ILE A 132 18.85 18.75 -48.42
CA ILE A 132 19.08 20.20 -48.40
C ILE A 132 17.76 20.81 -48.89
N ILE A 133 17.27 21.86 -48.21
CA ILE A 133 16.06 22.57 -48.66
C ILE A 133 16.43 23.37 -49.91
#